data_AF-A0A9P5TLM7-F1
#
_entry.id   AF-A0A9P5TLM7-F1
#
_cell.length_a   1.000
_cell.length_b   1.000
_cell.length_c   1.000
_cell.angle_alpha   90.00
_cell.angle_beta   90.00
_cell.angle_gamma   90.00
#
_symmetry.space_group_name_H-M   'P 1'
#
loop_
_entity.id
_entity.type
_entity.pdbx_description
1 polymer ?
#
loop_
_entity_poly.entity_id
_entity_poly.type
_entity_poly.pdbx_seq_one_letter_code
_entity_poly.pdbx_strand_id
1 'polypeptide(L)'
;MLHLIEGGRWLLMTRRTGSVVYYDLDMAEPEEQVLILAQYPDCVISITSDLDQEAPILVFRIALDMSWPLLAFYFLSVIMRPNLHILLANEYWQGFSEPVLQIWEVSLHLDSSGPCLGLIANKPTSFKRENYRPLESLSLCGNLVSYFEDLFTSDSCVVVRDWTKIKECSTLDLTPKRIFLWDMIIVVIVSHLAA
;
A
#
# COMPACT_ATOMS: atom_id res chain seq x y z
N MET A 1 -4.60 10.19 -2.48
CA MET A 1 -3.45 10.15 -3.40
C MET A 1 -3.97 9.84 -4.79
N LEU A 2 -3.31 10.32 -5.86
CA LEU A 2 -3.70 10.07 -7.25
C LEU A 2 -2.67 9.15 -7.89
N HIS A 3 -3.12 8.19 -8.69
CA HIS A 3 -2.25 7.26 -9.41
C HIS A 3 -2.81 7.01 -10.80
N LEU A 4 -2.03 7.34 -11.84
CA LEU A 4 -2.42 7.10 -13.22
C LEU A 4 -1.94 5.72 -13.65
N ILE A 5 -2.83 4.91 -14.22
CA ILE A 5 -2.45 3.59 -14.72
C ILE A 5 -1.64 3.75 -16.02
N GLU A 6 -0.63 2.91 -16.19
CA GLU A 6 0.14 2.82 -17.43
C GLU A 6 -0.81 2.59 -18.63
N GLY A 7 -0.70 3.42 -19.66
CA GLY A 7 -1.67 3.51 -20.76
C GLY A 7 -2.65 4.69 -20.65
N GLY A 8 -2.75 5.34 -19.50
CA GLY A 8 -3.34 6.68 -19.35
C GLY A 8 -4.87 6.77 -19.37
N ARG A 9 -5.59 5.66 -19.58
CA ARG A 9 -7.06 5.66 -19.64
C ARG A 9 -7.73 5.78 -18.28
N TRP A 10 -7.21 5.13 -17.24
CA TRP A 10 -7.86 5.12 -15.94
C TRP A 10 -7.04 5.89 -14.91
N LEU A 11 -7.75 6.75 -14.16
CA LEU A 11 -7.21 7.44 -13.00
C LEU A 11 -7.71 6.75 -11.74
N LEU A 12 -6.80 6.25 -10.91
CA LEU A 12 -7.10 5.72 -9.58
C LEU A 12 -6.95 6.83 -8.53
N MET A 13 -7.88 6.88 -7.59
CA MET A 13 -7.84 7.79 -6.46
C MET A 13 -8.10 7.05 -5.16
N THR A 14 -7.25 7.29 -4.17
CA THR A 14 -7.42 6.79 -2.81
C THR A 14 -8.04 7.85 -1.91
N ARG A 15 -9.00 7.44 -1.07
CA ARG A 15 -9.63 8.29 -0.05
C ARG A 15 -9.15 7.88 1.32
N ARG A 16 -9.16 8.80 2.29
CA ARG A 16 -8.74 8.57 3.68
C ARG A 16 -9.52 7.48 4.44
N THR A 17 -10.45 6.79 3.82
CA THR A 17 -11.18 5.66 4.40
C THR A 17 -10.63 4.29 3.97
N GLY A 18 -9.55 4.25 3.19
CA GLY A 18 -9.02 3.00 2.63
C GLY A 18 -9.73 2.58 1.33
N SER A 19 -10.71 3.36 0.85
CA SER A 19 -11.39 3.08 -0.41
C SER A 19 -10.55 3.52 -1.60
N VAL A 20 -10.68 2.78 -2.70
CA VAL A 20 -10.12 3.14 -4.01
C VAL A 20 -11.26 3.33 -4.98
N VAL A 21 -11.26 4.46 -5.67
CA VAL A 21 -12.18 4.77 -6.75
C VAL A 21 -11.38 4.97 -8.03
N TYR A 22 -12.05 4.82 -9.18
CA TYR A 22 -11.45 5.07 -10.47
C TYR A 22 -12.35 5.90 -11.37
N TYR A 23 -11.73 6.57 -12.33
CA TYR A 23 -12.38 7.35 -13.37
C TYR A 23 -11.89 6.84 -14.72
N ASP A 24 -12.82 6.63 -15.67
CA ASP A 24 -12.48 6.36 -17.07
C ASP A 24 -12.31 7.69 -17.81
N LEU A 25 -11.06 8.02 -18.16
CA LEU A 25 -10.70 9.28 -18.79
C LEU A 25 -11.04 9.33 -20.29
N ASP A 26 -11.43 8.21 -20.89
CA ASP A 26 -11.93 8.19 -22.27
C ASP A 26 -13.39 8.65 -22.37
N MET A 27 -14.10 8.73 -21.24
CA MET A 27 -15.47 9.23 -21.18
C MET A 27 -15.50 10.76 -21.27
N ALA A 28 -16.46 11.30 -22.03
CA ALA A 28 -16.63 12.75 -22.17
C ALA A 28 -16.87 13.45 -20.81
N GLU A 29 -17.57 12.75 -19.91
CA GLU A 29 -17.79 13.15 -18.52
C GLU A 29 -17.37 11.98 -17.61
N PRO A 30 -16.13 11.98 -17.09
CA PRO A 30 -15.65 10.89 -16.24
C PRO A 30 -16.43 10.80 -14.92
N GLU A 31 -17.16 9.71 -14.74
CA GLU A 31 -17.86 9.40 -13.50
C GLU A 31 -16.97 8.62 -12.53
N GLU A 32 -17.16 8.86 -11.24
CA GLU A 32 -16.48 8.11 -10.19
C GLU A 32 -17.08 6.72 -10.04
N GLN A 33 -16.23 5.70 -10.11
CA GLN A 33 -16.62 4.31 -9.87
C GLN A 33 -15.86 3.73 -8.68
N VAL A 34 -16.56 3.00 -7.82
CA VAL A 34 -15.95 2.38 -6.64
C VAL A 34 -15.28 1.08 -7.05
N LEU A 35 -13.96 0.99 -6.83
CA LEU A 35 -13.17 -0.22 -7.07
C LEU A 35 -12.97 -1.03 -5.79
N ILE A 36 -12.63 -0.34 -4.69
CA ILE A 36 -12.45 -0.92 -3.35
C ILE A 36 -13.26 -0.08 -2.37
N LEU A 37 -14.11 -0.75 -1.58
CA LEU A 37 -14.95 -0.10 -0.56
C LEU A 37 -14.13 0.50 0.59
N ALA A 38 -14.75 1.43 1.32
CA ALA A 38 -14.16 1.98 2.54
C ALA A 38 -13.91 0.86 3.57
N GLN A 39 -12.72 0.88 4.17
CA GLN A 39 -12.25 -0.15 5.11
C GLN A 39 -12.07 0.40 6.53
N TYR A 40 -11.77 1.69 6.66
CA TYR A 40 -11.49 2.37 7.92
C TYR A 40 -12.23 3.71 8.00
N PRO A 41 -12.49 4.23 9.22
CA PRO A 41 -13.06 5.57 9.39
C PRO A 41 -12.14 6.70 8.91
N ASP A 42 -10.83 6.57 9.16
CA ASP A 42 -9.80 7.51 8.74
C ASP A 42 -8.42 6.81 8.72
N CYS A 43 -7.61 7.06 7.71
CA CYS A 43 -6.26 6.54 7.54
C CYS A 43 -5.44 7.40 6.56
N VAL A 44 -4.12 7.28 6.67
CA VAL A 44 -3.14 7.76 5.70
C VAL A 44 -2.84 6.61 4.74
N ILE A 45 -2.84 6.91 3.44
CA ILE A 45 -2.71 5.91 2.38
C ILE A 45 -1.54 6.21 1.48
N SER A 46 -0.72 5.19 1.24
CA SER A 46 0.22 5.15 0.12
C SER A 46 -0.23 4.08 -0.89
N ILE A 47 -0.12 4.39 -2.19
CA ILE A 47 -0.48 3.50 -3.29
C ILE A 47 0.65 3.41 -4.30
N THR A 48 0.85 2.24 -4.86
CA THR A 48 1.66 2.01 -6.07
C THR A 48 1.02 0.93 -6.91
N SER A 49 1.45 0.76 -8.16
CA SER A 49 0.95 -0.27 -9.06
C SER A 49 2.08 -0.97 -9.82
N ASP A 50 1.78 -2.18 -10.28
CA ASP A 50 2.64 -2.98 -11.15
C ASP A 50 1.78 -3.62 -12.25
N LEU A 51 2.14 -3.42 -13.52
CA LEU A 51 1.37 -3.90 -14.67
C LEU A 51 1.82 -5.32 -15.06
N ASP A 52 0.87 -6.22 -15.28
CA ASP A 52 1.15 -7.54 -15.83
C ASP A 52 1.22 -7.48 -17.35
N GLN A 53 2.43 -7.33 -17.89
CA GLN A 53 2.66 -7.19 -19.34
C GLN A 53 2.43 -8.49 -20.12
N GLU A 54 2.35 -9.63 -19.44
CA GLU A 54 2.14 -10.94 -20.06
C GLU A 54 0.65 -11.29 -20.18
N ALA A 55 -0.21 -10.59 -19.44
CA ALA A 55 -1.64 -10.87 -19.43
C ALA A 55 -2.31 -10.49 -20.77
N PRO A 56 -3.20 -11.35 -21.32
CA PRO A 56 -3.88 -11.08 -22.60
C PRO A 56 -4.93 -9.97 -22.51
N ILE A 57 -5.34 -9.63 -21.29
CA ILE A 57 -6.22 -8.51 -20.95
C ILE A 57 -5.51 -7.65 -19.91
N LEU A 58 -5.92 -6.40 -19.75
CA LEU A 58 -5.35 -5.53 -18.72
C LEU A 58 -5.53 -6.19 -17.34
N VAL A 59 -4.41 -6.56 -16.74
CA VAL A 59 -4.28 -6.99 -15.36
C VAL A 59 -3.12 -6.21 -14.76
N PHE A 60 -3.36 -5.58 -13.62
CA PHE A 60 -2.32 -4.91 -12.86
C PHE A 60 -2.58 -5.13 -11.38
N ARG A 61 -1.52 -5.00 -10.59
CA ARG A 61 -1.60 -5.13 -9.15
C ARG A 61 -1.42 -3.75 -8.54
N ILE A 62 -2.11 -3.50 -7.45
CA ILE A 62 -1.88 -2.32 -6.62
C ILE A 62 -1.48 -2.75 -5.22
N ALA A 63 -0.52 -2.06 -4.64
CA ALA A 63 -0.21 -2.17 -3.22
C ALA A 63 -0.78 -0.94 -2.51
N LEU A 64 -1.51 -1.18 -1.43
CA LEU A 64 -2.09 -0.16 -0.56
C LEU A 64 -1.50 -0.30 0.83
N ASP A 65 -0.77 0.73 1.26
CA ASP A 65 -0.43 0.89 2.67
C ASP A 65 -1.49 1.76 3.34
N MET A 66 -2.05 1.28 4.44
CA MET A 66 -3.00 2.02 5.27
C MET A 66 -2.45 2.10 6.69
N SER A 67 -2.19 3.33 7.12
CA SER A 67 -1.61 3.66 8.41
C SER A 67 -2.43 4.75 9.10
N TRP A 68 -2.18 5.00 10.38
CA TRP A 68 -2.93 6.00 11.13
C TRP A 68 -2.22 7.36 11.12
N PRO A 69 -2.97 8.48 11.12
CA PRO A 69 -2.38 9.81 11.10
C PRO A 69 -1.51 10.06 12.35
N LEU A 70 -0.28 10.51 12.10
CA LEU A 70 0.77 10.75 13.11
C LEU A 70 0.37 11.75 14.20
N LEU A 71 -0.70 12.55 14.03
CA LEU A 71 -1.18 13.47 15.07
C LEU A 71 -1.59 12.73 16.35
N ALA A 72 -2.15 11.52 16.26
CA ALA A 72 -2.40 10.70 17.44
C ALA A 72 -1.09 10.35 18.18
N PHE A 73 -0.02 10.10 17.42
CA PHE A 73 1.32 9.79 17.92
C PHE A 73 1.98 11.01 18.58
N TYR A 74 1.87 12.19 17.93
CA TYR A 74 2.52 13.43 18.36
C TYR A 74 1.83 14.06 19.58
N PHE A 75 0.50 14.01 19.64
CA PHE A 75 -0.23 14.46 20.84
C PHE A 75 0.13 13.60 22.06
N LEU A 76 0.33 12.29 21.89
CA LEU A 76 0.71 11.42 23.00
C LEU A 76 2.16 11.65 23.45
N SER A 77 3.12 11.79 22.52
CA SER A 77 4.54 11.96 22.85
C SER A 77 4.88 13.33 23.45
N VAL A 78 4.13 14.38 23.12
CA VAL A 78 4.35 15.74 23.64
C VAL A 78 3.68 15.94 25.00
N ILE A 79 2.54 15.29 25.27
CA ILE A 79 1.79 15.46 26.53
C ILE A 79 2.27 14.49 27.61
N MET A 80 2.75 13.28 27.25
CA MET A 80 3.19 12.28 28.22
C MET A 80 4.70 12.35 28.44
N ARG A 81 5.13 12.43 29.72
CA ARG A 81 6.55 12.50 30.12
C ARG A 81 7.38 11.37 29.47
N PRO A 82 8.66 11.62 29.11
CA PRO A 82 9.50 10.68 28.36
C PRO A 82 9.71 9.32 29.05
N ASN A 83 9.56 9.22 30.39
CA ASN A 83 9.72 7.97 31.14
C ASN A 83 8.43 7.14 31.27
N LEU A 84 7.29 7.63 30.75
CA LEU A 84 6.00 6.95 30.74
C LEU A 84 5.65 6.42 29.34
N HIS A 85 6.64 6.36 28.44
CA HIS A 85 6.44 5.99 27.04
C HIS A 85 6.18 4.49 26.82
N ILE A 86 6.62 3.63 27.74
CA ILE A 86 6.60 2.17 27.55
C ILE A 86 5.37 1.51 28.22
N LEU A 87 4.91 2.06 29.35
CA LEU A 87 3.84 1.43 30.14
C LEU A 87 2.43 1.77 29.63
N LEU A 88 2.18 3.00 29.17
CA LEU A 88 0.86 3.41 28.68
C LEU A 88 0.72 3.27 27.16
N ALA A 89 1.82 3.10 26.43
CA ALA A 89 1.80 2.68 25.04
C ALA A 89 0.90 1.43 24.90
N ASN A 90 1.19 0.34 25.60
CA ASN A 90 0.45 -0.91 25.44
C ASN A 90 -1.05 -0.83 25.76
N GLU A 91 -1.50 0.10 26.62
CA GLU A 91 -2.92 0.25 26.97
C GLU A 91 -3.66 1.23 26.04
N TYR A 92 -3.01 2.29 25.56
CA TYR A 92 -3.61 3.24 24.60
C TYR A 92 -3.57 2.74 23.15
N TRP A 93 -2.58 1.92 22.77
CA TRP A 93 -2.47 1.33 21.42
C TRP A 93 -3.56 0.29 21.13
N GLN A 94 -4.30 -0.20 22.13
CA GLN A 94 -5.37 -1.18 21.90
C GLN A 94 -6.53 -0.65 21.04
N GLY A 95 -6.64 0.67 20.86
CA GLY A 95 -7.64 1.30 19.98
C GLY A 95 -7.16 1.59 18.56
N PHE A 96 -5.86 1.56 18.28
CA PHE A 96 -5.30 1.83 16.95
C PHE A 96 -4.93 0.49 16.30
N SER A 97 -5.55 0.16 15.18
CA SER A 97 -5.16 -1.06 14.47
C SER A 97 -3.73 -0.93 13.95
N GLU A 98 -2.95 -2.01 13.98
CA GLU A 98 -1.66 -2.05 13.31
C GLU A 98 -1.81 -1.64 11.83
N PRO A 99 -0.86 -0.92 11.22
CA PRO A 99 -0.92 -0.58 9.80
C PRO A 99 -1.00 -1.83 8.96
N VAL A 100 -1.76 -1.75 7.87
CA VAL A 100 -2.02 -2.88 6.99
C VAL A 100 -1.53 -2.54 5.60
N LEU A 101 -0.70 -3.44 5.05
CA LEU A 101 -0.36 -3.45 3.64
C LEU A 101 -1.20 -4.52 2.95
N GLN A 102 -1.93 -4.10 1.92
CA GLN A 102 -2.75 -4.97 1.08
C GLN A 102 -2.23 -4.98 -0.35
N ILE A 103 -2.26 -6.14 -0.98
CA ILE A 103 -2.08 -6.27 -2.42
C ILE A 103 -3.44 -6.60 -3.01
N TRP A 104 -3.82 -5.85 -4.05
CA TRP A 104 -5.02 -6.08 -4.83
C TRP A 104 -4.64 -6.36 -6.28
N GLU A 105 -5.28 -7.35 -6.87
CA GLU A 105 -5.22 -7.60 -8.29
C GLU A 105 -6.43 -6.95 -8.93
N VAL A 106 -6.18 -6.11 -9.93
CA VAL A 106 -7.20 -5.38 -10.66
C VAL A 106 -7.19 -5.85 -12.09
N SER A 107 -8.36 -6.24 -12.59
CA SER A 107 -8.53 -6.71 -13.96
C SER A 107 -9.69 -6.03 -14.65
N LEU A 108 -9.61 -6.02 -15.97
CA LEU A 108 -10.66 -5.51 -16.83
C LEU A 108 -11.85 -6.47 -16.85
N HIS A 109 -13.03 -5.98 -16.49
CA HIS A 109 -14.28 -6.69 -16.64
C HIS A 109 -14.94 -6.32 -17.97
N LEU A 110 -15.10 -7.32 -18.83
CA LEU A 110 -15.80 -7.21 -20.10
C LEU A 110 -17.25 -7.65 -19.89
N ASP A 111 -18.19 -6.70 -19.98
CA ASP A 111 -19.62 -7.07 -19.99
C ASP A 111 -20.00 -7.62 -21.39
N SER A 112 -20.69 -8.75 -21.41
CA SER A 112 -21.10 -9.43 -22.65
C SER A 112 -22.21 -8.69 -23.42
N SER A 113 -22.78 -7.63 -22.83
CA SER A 113 -23.95 -6.93 -23.33
C SER A 113 -23.69 -5.50 -23.85
N GLY A 114 -22.46 -4.96 -23.76
CA GLY A 114 -22.14 -3.62 -24.25
C GLY A 114 -20.68 -3.20 -24.05
N PRO A 115 -20.29 -1.99 -24.48
CA PRO A 115 -18.91 -1.47 -24.36
C PRO A 115 -18.55 -0.98 -22.94
N CYS A 116 -19.35 -1.30 -21.91
CA CYS A 116 -19.07 -0.93 -20.52
C CYS A 116 -17.91 -1.78 -20.00
N LEU A 117 -16.72 -1.22 -20.16
CA LEU A 117 -15.44 -1.71 -19.66
C LEU A 117 -15.28 -1.21 -18.22
N GLY A 118 -15.40 -2.11 -17.26
CA GLY A 118 -15.20 -1.79 -15.84
C GLY A 118 -13.89 -2.35 -15.31
N LEU A 119 -13.43 -1.84 -14.19
CA LEU A 119 -12.37 -2.46 -13.40
C LEU A 119 -12.99 -3.25 -12.24
N ILE A 120 -12.48 -4.46 -12.01
CA ILE A 120 -12.79 -5.26 -10.83
C ILE A 120 -11.52 -5.47 -10.02
N ALA A 121 -11.64 -5.45 -8.70
CA ALA A 121 -10.53 -5.68 -7.80
C ALA A 121 -10.78 -6.91 -6.91
N ASN A 122 -9.78 -7.78 -6.85
CA ASN A 122 -9.71 -8.88 -5.90
C ASN A 122 -8.53 -8.62 -4.94
N LYS A 123 -8.62 -9.11 -3.70
CA LYS A 123 -7.55 -8.95 -2.70
C LYS A 123 -6.80 -10.27 -2.49
N PRO A 124 -5.68 -10.52 -3.19
CA PRO A 124 -4.87 -11.72 -2.96
C PRO A 124 -4.28 -11.82 -1.56
N THR A 125 -3.85 -10.71 -0.96
CA THR A 125 -3.20 -10.75 0.35
C THR A 125 -3.32 -9.45 1.14
N SER A 126 -3.23 -9.60 2.45
CA SER A 126 -3.25 -8.52 3.44
C SER A 126 -2.37 -8.92 4.61
N PHE A 127 -1.45 -8.06 5.01
CA PHE A 127 -0.59 -8.31 6.17
C PHE A 127 -0.31 -7.04 6.95
N LYS A 128 0.01 -7.23 8.22
CA LYS A 128 0.29 -6.14 9.15
C LYS A 128 1.76 -5.72 9.06
N ARG A 129 2.04 -4.43 9.24
CA ARG A 129 3.39 -3.89 9.37
C ARG A 129 3.72 -3.64 10.83
N GLU A 130 5.00 -3.78 11.17
CA GLU A 130 5.47 -3.59 12.54
C GLU A 130 5.61 -2.11 12.88
N ASN A 131 6.05 -1.28 11.93
CA ASN A 131 6.13 0.16 12.13
C ASN A 131 4.79 0.86 11.86
N TYR A 132 4.31 1.61 12.87
CA TYR A 132 3.09 2.41 12.86
C TYR A 132 3.13 3.65 11.97
N ARG A 133 4.32 4.04 11.49
CA ARG A 133 4.47 5.21 10.62
C ARG A 133 3.92 4.95 9.21
N PRO A 134 3.31 5.97 8.59
CA PRO A 134 2.98 5.92 7.17
C PRO A 134 4.24 5.69 6.32
N LEU A 135 4.09 4.89 5.25
CA LEU A 135 5.19 4.69 4.33
C LEU A 135 5.44 5.93 3.47
N GLU A 136 6.68 6.40 3.45
CA GLU A 136 7.14 7.45 2.53
C GLU A 136 7.37 6.90 1.11
N SER A 137 7.72 5.62 1.01
CA SER A 137 8.00 4.94 -0.25
C SER A 137 7.48 3.51 -0.23
N LEU A 138 6.81 3.14 -1.32
CA LEU A 138 6.22 1.84 -1.57
C LEU A 138 6.38 1.49 -3.05
N SER A 139 6.89 0.30 -3.34
CA SER A 139 7.06 -0.20 -4.70
C SER A 139 6.59 -1.64 -4.81
N LEU A 140 6.08 -2.00 -6.00
CA LEU A 140 5.58 -3.32 -6.34
C LEU A 140 6.21 -3.74 -7.68
N CYS A 141 6.66 -4.98 -7.75
CA CYS A 141 7.33 -5.54 -8.93
C CYS A 141 7.11 -7.06 -8.96
N GLY A 142 6.17 -7.52 -9.79
CA GLY A 142 5.70 -8.90 -9.81
C GLY A 142 5.26 -9.37 -8.42
N ASN A 143 5.91 -10.43 -7.93
CA ASN A 143 5.61 -11.02 -6.62
C ASN A 143 6.30 -10.29 -5.46
N LEU A 144 7.09 -9.25 -5.73
CA LEU A 144 7.86 -8.53 -4.73
C LEU A 144 7.21 -7.19 -4.38
N VAL A 145 7.07 -6.93 -3.09
CA VAL A 145 6.75 -5.61 -2.54
C VAL A 145 7.95 -5.09 -1.77
N SER A 146 8.27 -3.81 -1.95
CA SER A 146 9.31 -3.14 -1.18
C SER A 146 8.84 -1.82 -0.59
N TYR A 147 9.38 -1.51 0.58
CA TYR A 147 9.09 -0.25 1.27
C TYR A 147 10.22 0.10 2.23
N PHE A 148 10.26 1.38 2.60
CA PHE A 148 11.20 1.89 3.60
C PHE A 148 10.61 1.75 5.00
N GLU A 149 11.37 1.20 5.92
CA GLU A 149 10.98 1.07 7.33
C GLU A 149 12.06 1.69 8.22
N ASP A 150 11.66 2.69 8.99
CA ASP A 150 12.48 3.31 10.04
C ASP A 150 12.46 2.37 11.24
N LEU A 151 13.60 1.77 11.61
CA LEU A 151 13.63 1.00 12.85
C LEU A 151 13.55 2.01 14.02
N PHE A 152 13.12 1.59 15.20
CA PHE A 152 13.10 2.50 16.35
C PHE A 152 14.52 2.92 16.79
N THR A 153 15.55 2.25 16.30
CA THR A 153 16.95 2.67 16.32
C THR A 153 17.20 3.56 15.11
N SER A 154 18.20 4.44 15.12
CA SER A 154 18.56 5.35 14.01
C SER A 154 18.90 4.68 12.65
N ASP A 155 18.57 3.41 12.48
CA ASP A 155 18.83 2.60 11.33
C ASP A 155 17.54 2.46 10.51
N SER A 156 17.52 3.10 9.36
CA SER A 156 16.49 2.83 8.37
C SER A 156 16.87 1.66 7.48
N CYS A 157 15.89 0.86 7.06
CA CYS A 157 16.12 -0.23 6.13
C CYS A 157 15.07 -0.28 5.01
N VAL A 158 15.48 -0.82 3.87
CA VAL A 158 14.54 -1.22 2.82
C VAL A 158 14.12 -2.67 3.07
N VAL A 159 12.83 -2.87 3.23
CA VAL A 159 12.21 -4.19 3.35
C VAL A 159 11.78 -4.64 1.97
N VAL A 160 12.19 -5.85 1.55
CA VAL A 160 11.72 -6.49 0.31
C VAL A 160 11.12 -7.84 0.64
N ARG A 161 9.88 -8.07 0.22
CA ARG A 161 9.13 -9.29 0.55
C ARG A 161 8.44 -9.87 -0.67
N ASP A 162 8.40 -11.19 -0.69
CA ASP A 162 7.57 -11.93 -1.62
C ASP A 162 6.17 -12.04 -1.03
N TRP A 163 5.23 -11.25 -1.53
CA TRP A 163 3.90 -11.10 -0.95
C TRP A 163 3.04 -12.37 -1.14
N THR A 164 3.37 -13.22 -2.13
CA THR A 164 2.68 -14.49 -2.36
C THR A 164 2.93 -15.54 -1.28
N LYS A 165 4.01 -15.37 -0.50
CA LYS A 165 4.42 -16.29 0.57
C LYS A 165 3.92 -15.86 1.95
N ILE A 166 3.28 -14.71 2.06
CA ILE A 166 2.78 -14.18 3.33
C ILE A 166 1.42 -14.82 3.61
N LYS A 167 1.28 -15.49 4.74
CA LYS A 167 0.00 -16.02 5.20
C LYS A 167 -0.82 -14.88 5.80
N GLU A 168 -2.12 -14.87 5.53
CA GLU A 168 -3.03 -13.89 6.15
C GLU A 168 -2.95 -13.95 7.68
N CYS A 169 -2.91 -12.78 8.31
CA CYS A 169 -2.95 -12.63 9.77
C CYS A 169 -1.77 -13.22 10.56
N SER A 170 -0.66 -13.62 9.93
CA SER A 170 0.54 -14.00 10.67
C SER A 170 1.27 -12.75 11.19
N THR A 171 1.38 -12.61 12.51
CA THR A 171 2.46 -11.84 13.13
C THR A 171 3.77 -12.47 12.70
N LEU A 172 4.67 -11.65 12.15
CA LEU A 172 5.78 -12.10 11.32
C LEU A 172 6.85 -12.89 12.08
N ASP A 173 7.33 -13.96 11.44
CA ASP A 173 8.66 -14.53 11.72
C ASP A 173 9.73 -13.53 11.24
N LEU A 174 10.55 -13.08 12.18
CA LEU A 174 11.47 -11.93 12.15
C LEU A 174 12.70 -12.10 11.22
N THR A 175 12.52 -12.47 9.96
CA THR A 175 13.63 -12.45 8.99
C THR A 175 13.27 -11.67 7.72
N PRO A 176 13.52 -10.34 7.69
CA PRO A 176 13.63 -9.64 6.41
C PRO A 176 14.62 -10.38 5.52
N LYS A 177 14.19 -10.80 4.32
CA LYS A 177 15.02 -11.61 3.43
C LYS A 177 16.31 -10.90 3.00
N ARG A 178 16.30 -9.57 2.95
CA ARG A 178 17.47 -8.69 2.76
C ARG A 178 17.20 -7.36 3.45
N ILE A 179 18.09 -6.97 4.37
CA ILE A 179 18.16 -5.62 4.95
C ILE A 179 19.25 -4.89 4.19
N PHE A 180 18.93 -3.70 3.72
CA PHE A 180 19.82 -2.80 3.03
C PHE A 180 19.96 -1.54 3.90
N LEU A 181 21.07 -1.43 4.63
CA LEU A 181 21.44 -0.23 5.41
C LEU A 181 22.22 0.70 4.47
N TRP A 182 21.75 1.93 4.26
CA TRP A 182 22.41 2.89 3.37
C TRP A 182 22.35 4.31 3.93
N ASP A 183 23.50 5.00 3.91
CA ASP A 183 23.61 6.44 4.13
C ASP A 183 23.39 7.18 2.80
N MET A 184 22.32 7.98 2.72
CA MET A 184 21.98 8.98 1.68
C MET A 184 22.32 8.64 0.21
N ILE A 185 21.30 8.19 -0.53
CA ILE A 185 20.86 8.60 -1.90
C ILE A 185 19.96 7.47 -2.44
N ILE A 186 18.69 7.77 -2.76
CA ILE A 186 17.79 6.82 -3.43
C ILE A 186 18.09 6.85 -4.93
N VAL A 187 18.79 5.83 -5.43
CA VAL A 187 18.79 5.46 -6.86
C VAL A 187 17.95 4.19 -6.99
N VAL A 188 16.73 4.31 -7.50
CA VAL A 188 15.96 3.15 -7.98
C VAL A 188 16.51 2.77 -9.34
N ILE A 189 17.32 1.72 -9.41
CA ILE A 189 17.74 1.10 -10.67
C ILE A 189 16.59 0.16 -11.10
N VAL A 190 15.75 0.61 -12.03
CA VAL A 190 14.91 -0.30 -12.82
C VAL A 190 15.78 -0.81 -13.96
N SER A 191 16.40 -1.98 -13.78
CA SER A 191 17.08 -2.65 -14.90
C SER A 191 16.04 -3.36 -15.76
N HIS A 192 15.70 -2.78 -16.91
CA HIS A 192 15.21 -3.57 -18.04
C HIS A 192 16.33 -4.52 -18.48
N LEU A 193 16.24 -5.80 -18.12
CA LEU A 193 16.91 -6.84 -18.88
C LEU A 193 15.84 -7.55 -19.70
N ALA A 194 15.64 -7.02 -20.91
CA ALA A 194 15.06 -7.77 -21.99
C ALA A 194 15.99 -8.95 -22.31
N ALA A 195 15.42 -10.15 -22.43
CA ALA A 195 15.97 -11.26 -23.18
C ALA A 195 14.83 -11.93 -23.94
#